data_AF-A0A0G4FD93-F1
#
_entry.id   AF-A0A0G4FD93-F1
#
_cell.length_a   1.000
_cell.length_b   1.000
_cell.length_c   1.000
_cell.angle_alpha   90.00
_cell.angle_beta   90.00
_cell.angle_gamma   90.00
#
_symmetry.space_group_name_H-M   'P 1'
#
loop_
_entity.id
_entity.type
_entity.pdbx_description
1 polymer ?
#
loop_
_entity_poly.entity_id
_entity_poly.type
_entity_poly.pdbx_seq_one_letter_code
_entity_poly.pdbx_strand_id
1 'polypeptide(L)'
;MKKVVVASKRGLKGGSLSAASQEALGVGRDAVVLDVTSRGKEEMRVFSPFTQNGDHLFTVPFLPSSVPKERRESRTVEGIWQGLKIFQKCAEGAELTDGKYGVDFGKFKAANKNLKRTTRTLGGVRGHYGGPGVFLSIQEARKKIYLSAYKQQLQLPPVARQVESLRAVAREKDLVFLDFDTNDDLNKDKPLSHAQCLRSFVLHGDFREIKGSPEARGETRTTGQAEGVKEALQCSSSASSSSSQNPSSKKKRQSDAAVEGTEDVSPLSKKKKT
;
A
#
# COMPACT_ATOMS: atom_id res chain seq x y z
N MET A 1 -15.70 22.80 -2.45
CA MET A 1 -14.26 22.77 -2.08
C MET A 1 -13.52 23.79 -2.92
N LYS A 2 -12.45 24.33 -2.34
CA LYS A 2 -11.44 25.15 -3.02
C LYS A 2 -10.52 24.26 -3.88
N LYS A 3 -9.59 24.86 -4.62
CA LYS A 3 -8.69 24.13 -5.51
C LYS A 3 -7.67 23.36 -4.67
N VAL A 4 -7.50 22.07 -4.97
CA VAL A 4 -6.37 21.28 -4.51
C VAL A 4 -5.54 20.96 -5.75
N VAL A 5 -4.24 21.30 -5.74
CA VAL A 5 -3.32 21.10 -6.87
C VAL A 5 -1.99 20.49 -6.40
N VAL A 6 -1.21 19.97 -7.35
CA VAL A 6 0.13 19.41 -7.10
C VAL A 6 1.15 20.21 -7.89
N ALA A 7 2.26 20.57 -7.24
CA ALA A 7 3.36 21.30 -7.86
C ALA A 7 4.70 20.60 -7.58
N SER A 8 5.70 20.83 -8.46
CA SER A 8 7.02 20.28 -8.21
C SER A 8 7.74 21.08 -7.13
N LYS A 9 8.33 20.37 -6.15
CA LYS A 9 9.24 20.91 -5.15
C LYS A 9 10.58 21.36 -5.75
N ARG A 10 10.94 20.88 -6.95
CA ARG A 10 12.23 21.19 -7.59
C ARG A 10 12.32 22.70 -7.85
N GLY A 11 13.35 23.35 -7.28
CA GLY A 11 13.59 24.79 -7.44
C GLY A 11 12.90 25.70 -6.41
N LEU A 12 11.93 25.21 -5.64
CA LEU A 12 11.30 26.01 -4.58
C LEU A 12 12.23 26.17 -3.37
N LYS A 13 12.55 27.42 -3.02
CA LYS A 13 13.24 27.81 -1.78
C LYS A 13 12.22 28.47 -0.83
N GLY A 14 12.20 28.09 0.43
CA GLY A 14 11.43 28.79 1.48
C GLY A 14 9.97 28.38 1.71
N GLY A 15 9.41 27.47 0.90
CA GLY A 15 8.09 26.87 1.16
C GLY A 15 6.87 27.75 0.83
N SER A 16 7.06 28.99 0.38
CA SER A 16 6.03 29.80 -0.27
C SER A 16 6.09 29.67 -1.80
N LEU A 17 5.00 30.00 -2.47
CA LEU A 17 4.96 30.17 -3.92
C LEU A 17 5.16 31.64 -4.28
N SER A 18 5.81 31.92 -5.42
CA SER A 18 5.79 33.26 -6.00
C SER A 18 4.40 33.58 -6.58
N ALA A 19 4.08 34.86 -6.76
CA ALA A 19 2.81 35.27 -7.38
C ALA A 19 2.62 34.63 -8.78
N ALA A 20 3.67 34.60 -9.61
CA ALA A 20 3.65 33.94 -10.91
C ALA A 20 3.42 32.42 -10.79
N SER A 21 3.94 31.77 -9.75
CA SER A 21 3.67 30.36 -9.47
C SER A 21 2.24 30.11 -8.98
N GLN A 22 1.66 31.02 -8.21
CA GLN A 22 0.25 30.97 -7.79
C GLN A 22 -0.68 31.13 -9.00
N GLU A 23 -0.40 32.10 -9.87
CA GLU A 23 -1.12 32.36 -11.11
C GLU A 23 -1.05 31.16 -12.07
N ALA A 24 0.15 30.61 -12.33
CA ALA A 24 0.33 29.45 -13.20
C ALA A 24 -0.35 28.17 -12.67
N LEU A 25 -0.51 28.04 -11.36
CA LEU A 25 -1.29 26.97 -10.72
C LEU A 25 -2.79 27.32 -10.58
N GLY A 26 -3.17 28.56 -10.90
CA GLY A 26 -4.52 29.10 -10.76
C GLY A 26 -5.02 29.19 -9.32
N VAL A 27 -4.15 29.29 -8.31
CA VAL A 27 -4.51 29.30 -6.88
C VAL A 27 -4.47 30.71 -6.28
N GLY A 28 -5.27 30.94 -5.23
CA GLY A 28 -5.31 32.20 -4.49
C GLY A 28 -4.01 32.57 -3.78
N ARG A 29 -3.86 33.86 -3.44
CA ARG A 29 -2.69 34.36 -2.69
C ARG A 29 -2.59 33.77 -1.27
N ASP A 30 -3.71 33.33 -0.72
CA ASP A 30 -3.88 32.68 0.57
C ASP A 30 -3.74 31.15 0.53
N ALA A 31 -3.37 30.57 -0.61
CA ALA A 31 -3.20 29.13 -0.79
C ALA A 31 -2.18 28.54 0.18
N VAL A 32 -2.54 27.42 0.81
CA VAL A 32 -1.69 26.72 1.78
C VAL A 32 -0.79 25.74 1.03
N VAL A 33 0.52 26.00 1.10
CA VAL A 33 1.55 25.20 0.44
C VAL A 33 2.09 24.16 1.41
N LEU A 34 1.97 22.88 1.05
CA LEU A 34 2.21 21.75 1.92
C LEU A 34 3.23 20.78 1.30
N ASP A 35 4.38 20.68 1.93
CA ASP A 35 5.46 19.80 1.53
C ASP A 35 5.25 18.39 2.04
N VAL A 36 4.61 17.55 1.21
CA VAL A 36 4.28 16.16 1.53
C VAL A 36 5.40 15.18 1.18
N THR A 37 6.60 15.68 0.83
CA THR A 37 7.77 14.82 0.59
C THR A 37 8.35 14.28 1.90
N SER A 38 9.21 13.27 1.81
CA SER A 38 10.01 12.77 2.95
C SER A 38 10.98 13.82 3.54
N ARG A 39 11.11 14.99 2.90
CA ARG A 39 11.87 16.17 3.37
C ARG A 39 10.98 17.34 3.81
N GLY A 40 9.68 17.13 3.96
CA GLY A 40 8.76 18.13 4.52
C GLY A 40 8.82 18.21 6.04
N LYS A 41 7.95 19.06 6.61
CA LYS A 41 7.72 19.09 8.07
C LYS A 41 7.14 17.75 8.56
N GLU A 42 7.32 17.45 9.84
CA GLU A 42 6.98 16.16 10.42
C GLU A 42 5.50 15.78 10.23
N GLU A 43 4.60 16.74 10.37
CA GLU A 43 3.15 16.56 10.26
C GLU A 43 2.74 16.18 8.83
N MET A 44 3.48 16.65 7.82
CA MET A 44 3.24 16.36 6.40
C MET A 44 4.02 15.15 5.90
N ARG A 45 5.11 14.77 6.57
CA ARG A 45 5.90 13.58 6.23
C ARG A 45 5.08 12.29 6.35
N VAL A 46 4.02 12.25 7.15
CA VAL A 46 3.10 11.08 7.26
C VAL A 46 2.48 10.68 5.91
N PHE A 47 2.42 11.60 4.94
CA PHE A 47 1.94 11.34 3.59
C PHE A 47 3.01 10.80 2.63
N SER A 48 4.29 10.81 2.99
CA SER A 48 5.34 10.27 2.13
C SER A 48 5.33 8.73 2.16
N PRO A 49 5.49 8.03 1.02
CA PRO A 49 5.51 6.56 0.98
C PRO A 49 6.76 5.94 1.65
N PHE A 50 7.72 6.76 2.05
CA PHE A 50 8.94 6.39 2.78
C PHE A 50 8.77 6.44 4.31
N THR A 51 7.60 6.82 4.81
CA THR A 51 7.40 7.14 6.24
C THR A 51 6.87 5.94 7.01
N GLN A 52 7.51 5.67 8.15
CA GLN A 52 7.05 4.69 9.14
C GLN A 52 6.02 5.39 10.02
N ASN A 53 4.81 4.85 10.13
CA ASN A 53 3.68 5.47 10.82
C ASN A 53 3.49 4.82 12.20
N GLY A 54 4.48 5.02 13.09
CA GLY A 54 4.56 4.30 14.37
C GLY A 54 4.69 2.79 14.18
N ASP A 55 4.01 2.02 15.00
CA ASP A 55 4.00 0.54 14.94
C ASP A 55 3.03 -0.04 13.90
N HIS A 56 2.33 0.79 13.13
CA HIS A 56 1.45 0.32 12.07
C HIS A 56 2.24 -0.35 10.93
N LEU A 57 1.83 -1.56 10.57
CA LEU A 57 2.40 -2.34 9.48
C LEU A 57 1.40 -2.52 8.33
N PHE A 58 1.92 -2.56 7.11
CA PHE A 58 1.17 -2.77 5.88
C PHE A 58 1.26 -4.23 5.45
N THR A 59 0.14 -4.82 5.05
CA THR A 59 0.14 -6.19 4.50
C THR A 59 0.79 -6.18 3.12
N VAL A 60 1.82 -7.01 2.94
CA VAL A 60 2.49 -7.22 1.65
C VAL A 60 1.62 -8.15 0.80
N PRO A 61 1.17 -7.73 -0.39
CA PRO A 61 0.30 -8.55 -1.22
C PRO A 61 1.07 -9.72 -1.88
N PHE A 62 0.31 -10.71 -2.37
CA PHE A 62 0.76 -11.86 -3.17
C PHE A 62 1.69 -12.88 -2.50
N LEU A 63 2.19 -12.62 -1.29
CA LEU A 63 2.99 -13.60 -0.55
C LEU A 63 2.10 -14.77 -0.04
N PRO A 64 2.49 -16.03 -0.29
CA PRO A 64 1.70 -17.19 0.10
C PRO A 64 1.63 -17.36 1.63
N SER A 65 0.63 -18.10 2.10
CA SER A 65 0.39 -18.37 3.53
C SER A 65 1.55 -19.11 4.23
N SER A 66 2.37 -19.85 3.47
CA SER A 66 3.60 -20.49 3.93
C SER A 66 4.71 -19.51 4.34
N VAL A 67 4.62 -18.24 3.94
CA VAL A 67 5.51 -17.19 4.45
C VAL A 67 5.08 -16.80 5.88
N PRO A 68 5.99 -16.81 6.87
CA PRO A 68 5.70 -16.34 8.21
C PRO A 68 5.10 -14.92 8.24
N LYS A 69 4.16 -14.66 9.16
CA LYS A 69 3.37 -13.41 9.18
C LYS A 69 4.26 -12.17 9.25
N GLU A 70 5.29 -12.22 10.09
CA GLU A 70 6.28 -11.16 10.27
C GLU A 70 7.07 -10.85 8.99
N ARG A 71 7.15 -11.78 8.04
CA ARG A 71 7.72 -11.59 6.69
C ARG A 71 6.71 -11.13 5.64
N ARG A 72 5.40 -11.14 5.95
CA ARG A 72 4.30 -10.63 5.11
C ARG A 72 3.86 -9.21 5.44
N GLU A 73 4.65 -8.48 6.22
CA GLU A 73 4.32 -7.15 6.72
C GLU A 73 5.46 -6.15 6.52
N SER A 74 5.14 -4.96 6.00
CA SER A 74 6.11 -3.87 5.77
C SER A 74 5.85 -2.64 6.63
N ARG A 75 6.91 -1.92 6.99
CA ARG A 75 6.85 -0.63 7.71
C ARG A 75 6.56 0.58 6.82
N THR A 76 6.69 0.46 5.49
CA THR A 76 6.50 1.58 4.55
C THR A 76 5.95 1.10 3.20
N VAL A 77 5.23 1.96 2.48
CA VAL A 77 4.74 1.67 1.12
C VAL A 77 5.89 1.45 0.14
N GLU A 78 6.94 2.27 0.23
CA GLU A 78 8.15 2.11 -0.58
C GLU A 78 8.90 0.80 -0.23
N GLY A 79 8.80 0.31 1.00
CA GLY A 79 9.35 -0.99 1.41
C GLY A 79 8.67 -2.16 0.69
N ILE A 80 7.35 -2.12 0.53
CA ILE A 80 6.60 -3.07 -0.31
C ILE A 80 7.08 -2.96 -1.76
N TRP A 81 7.10 -1.74 -2.30
CA TRP A 81 7.48 -1.46 -3.68
C TRP A 81 8.90 -1.94 -4.04
N GLN A 82 9.87 -1.69 -3.17
CA GLN A 82 11.25 -2.13 -3.36
C GLN A 82 11.43 -3.62 -3.06
N GLY A 83 10.74 -4.17 -2.06
CA GLY A 83 10.85 -5.59 -1.70
C GLY A 83 10.31 -6.52 -2.79
N LEU A 84 9.14 -6.21 -3.36
CA LEU A 84 8.52 -7.02 -4.42
C LEU A 84 9.14 -6.83 -5.81
N LYS A 85 10.12 -5.95 -5.98
CA LYS A 85 10.75 -5.66 -7.28
C LYS A 85 11.64 -6.80 -7.76
N ILE A 86 11.49 -7.23 -9.01
CA ILE A 86 12.28 -8.31 -9.60
C ILE A 86 13.21 -7.76 -10.68
N PHE A 87 14.45 -8.26 -10.71
CA PHE A 87 15.47 -7.87 -11.67
C PHE A 87 15.74 -8.98 -12.70
N GLN A 88 16.25 -8.61 -13.88
CA GLN A 88 16.58 -9.53 -14.97
C GLN A 88 17.57 -10.65 -14.56
N LYS A 89 18.40 -10.41 -13.53
CA LYS A 89 19.35 -11.39 -12.98
C LYS A 89 18.72 -12.40 -11.99
N CYS A 90 17.42 -12.34 -11.76
CA CYS A 90 16.70 -13.40 -11.06
C CYS A 90 16.61 -14.62 -12.00
N ALA A 91 16.81 -15.82 -11.45
CA ALA A 91 16.60 -17.07 -12.19
C ALA A 91 15.14 -17.21 -12.68
N GLU A 92 14.90 -18.23 -13.51
CA GLU A 92 13.64 -18.37 -14.25
C GLU A 92 12.39 -18.49 -13.36
N GLY A 93 11.26 -18.03 -13.89
CA GLY A 93 9.98 -17.98 -13.16
C GLY A 93 9.87 -16.86 -12.11
N ALA A 94 8.63 -16.51 -11.76
CA ALA A 94 8.37 -15.67 -10.58
C ALA A 94 8.31 -16.55 -9.32
N GLU A 95 9.40 -17.26 -9.06
CA GLU A 95 9.56 -18.02 -7.83
C GLU A 95 9.80 -17.08 -6.65
N LEU A 96 9.32 -17.48 -5.47
CA LEU A 96 9.53 -16.73 -4.24
C LEU A 96 10.95 -16.97 -3.71
N THR A 97 11.92 -16.36 -4.37
CA THR A 97 13.32 -16.35 -3.94
C THR A 97 13.57 -15.17 -3.02
N ASP A 98 14.14 -15.43 -1.84
CA ASP A 98 14.63 -14.37 -0.96
C ASP A 98 15.97 -13.84 -1.47
N GLY A 99 16.04 -12.53 -1.73
CA GLY A 99 17.30 -11.84 -1.87
C GLY A 99 17.39 -10.82 -3.01
N LYS A 100 18.64 -10.53 -3.36
CA LYS A 100 19.06 -9.32 -4.09
C LYS A 100 18.33 -9.10 -5.43
N TYR A 101 17.97 -10.17 -6.14
CA TYR A 101 17.34 -10.13 -7.47
C TYR A 101 15.85 -10.52 -7.46
N GLY A 102 15.43 -11.31 -6.46
CA GLY A 102 14.05 -11.77 -6.23
C GLY A 102 13.28 -10.86 -5.27
N VAL A 103 12.46 -11.45 -4.39
CA VAL A 103 11.78 -10.71 -3.32
C VAL A 103 12.79 -10.41 -2.21
N ASP A 104 13.06 -9.12 -1.95
CA ASP A 104 13.97 -8.68 -0.89
C ASP A 104 13.16 -8.36 0.38
N PHE A 105 12.97 -9.39 1.22
CA PHE A 105 12.20 -9.27 2.47
C PHE A 105 12.82 -8.27 3.46
N GLY A 106 14.13 -8.02 3.35
CA GLY A 106 14.82 -6.97 4.11
C GLY A 106 14.22 -5.59 3.85
N LYS A 107 13.70 -5.30 2.65
CA LYS A 107 13.05 -4.01 2.34
C LYS A 107 11.74 -3.80 3.07
N PHE A 108 11.05 -4.87 3.49
CA PHE A 108 9.82 -4.72 4.25
C PHE A 108 10.07 -4.13 5.65
N LYS A 109 11.20 -4.45 6.29
CA LYS A 109 11.57 -3.94 7.62
C LYS A 109 12.56 -2.77 7.59
N ALA A 110 13.21 -2.52 6.46
CA ALA A 110 14.17 -1.43 6.29
C ALA A 110 13.57 -0.06 6.65
N ALA A 111 14.40 0.78 7.26
CA ALA A 111 14.16 2.20 7.39
C ALA A 111 14.40 2.92 6.05
N ASN A 112 14.22 4.23 6.04
CA ASN A 112 14.36 5.10 4.88
C ASN A 112 15.78 5.02 4.24
N LYS A 113 16.78 4.57 5.01
CA LYS A 113 18.16 4.28 4.56
C LYS A 113 18.23 2.86 3.95
N ASN A 114 18.93 2.72 2.82
CA ASN A 114 19.15 1.43 2.11
C ASN A 114 17.89 0.76 1.52
N LEU A 115 16.79 1.50 1.37
CA LEU A 115 15.53 1.01 0.80
C LEU A 115 15.61 0.79 -0.72
N LYS A 116 16.28 1.70 -1.44
CA LYS A 116 16.31 1.72 -2.92
C LYS A 116 17.17 0.60 -3.51
N ARG A 117 16.54 -0.31 -4.28
CA ARG A 117 17.22 -1.28 -5.17
C ARG A 117 17.37 -0.65 -6.57
N THR A 118 18.58 -0.65 -7.12
CA THR A 118 18.94 0.14 -8.31
C THR A 118 19.41 -0.71 -9.48
N THR A 119 19.00 -0.35 -10.70
CA THR A 119 19.43 -1.04 -11.93
C THR A 119 20.95 -1.08 -12.11
N ARG A 120 21.65 0.01 -11.77
CA ARG A 120 23.13 0.12 -11.80
C ARG A 120 23.87 -1.04 -11.11
N THR A 121 23.27 -1.68 -10.10
CA THR A 121 23.91 -2.76 -9.32
C THR A 121 23.22 -4.12 -9.47
N LEU A 122 22.11 -4.19 -10.21
CA LEU A 122 21.21 -5.35 -10.26
C LEU A 122 20.78 -5.77 -11.68
N GLY A 123 21.02 -4.96 -12.71
CA GLY A 123 20.48 -5.16 -14.07
C GLY A 123 19.14 -4.45 -14.28
N GLY A 124 18.47 -4.67 -15.41
CA GLY A 124 17.15 -4.11 -15.66
C GLY A 124 16.09 -4.62 -14.67
N VAL A 125 15.05 -3.82 -14.44
CA VAL A 125 13.86 -4.27 -13.70
C VAL A 125 13.02 -5.12 -14.65
N ARG A 126 12.70 -6.35 -14.26
CA ARG A 126 11.80 -7.26 -15.02
C ARG A 126 10.33 -6.95 -14.74
N GLY A 127 10.03 -6.55 -13.51
CA GLY A 127 8.67 -6.28 -13.04
C GLY A 127 8.59 -6.31 -11.52
N HIS A 128 7.43 -6.66 -10.99
CA HIS A 128 7.24 -6.98 -9.57
C HIS A 128 6.63 -8.36 -9.40
N TYR A 129 6.86 -8.99 -8.25
CA TYR A 129 6.25 -10.27 -7.87
C TYR A 129 4.73 -10.11 -7.74
N GLY A 130 3.98 -10.91 -8.49
CA GLY A 130 2.51 -10.96 -8.49
C GLY A 130 1.93 -12.23 -7.86
N GLY A 131 2.79 -13.07 -7.26
CA GLY A 131 2.45 -14.41 -6.79
C GLY A 131 3.30 -15.48 -7.49
N PRO A 132 3.19 -16.75 -7.08
CA PRO A 132 3.94 -17.85 -7.69
C PRO A 132 3.71 -17.90 -9.22
N GLY A 133 4.80 -17.82 -9.99
CA GLY A 133 4.75 -17.84 -11.46
C GLY A 133 4.24 -16.55 -12.13
N VAL A 134 3.74 -15.56 -11.37
CA VAL A 134 3.19 -14.31 -11.91
C VAL A 134 4.17 -13.14 -11.76
N PHE A 135 4.54 -12.54 -12.90
CA PHE A 135 5.19 -11.23 -12.95
C PHE A 135 4.18 -10.14 -13.28
N LEU A 136 4.14 -9.09 -12.47
CA LEU A 136 3.42 -7.86 -12.79
C LEU A 136 4.32 -6.92 -13.58
N SER A 137 3.79 -6.40 -14.67
CA SER A 137 4.35 -5.24 -15.37
C SER A 137 4.46 -4.01 -14.44
N ILE A 138 5.24 -3.00 -14.81
CA ILE A 138 5.36 -1.77 -14.01
C ILE A 138 4.01 -1.06 -13.84
N GLN A 139 3.16 -1.07 -14.88
CA GLN A 139 1.82 -0.48 -14.86
C GLN A 139 0.89 -1.25 -13.91
N GLU A 140 0.85 -2.58 -14.01
CA GLU A 140 0.03 -3.41 -13.12
C GLU A 140 0.51 -3.34 -11.67
N ALA A 141 1.82 -3.37 -11.44
CA ALA A 141 2.38 -3.25 -10.10
C ALA A 141 1.95 -1.94 -9.43
N ARG A 142 1.87 -0.82 -10.18
CA ARG A 142 1.35 0.43 -9.61
C ARG A 142 -0.11 0.30 -9.16
N LYS A 143 -0.97 -0.34 -9.97
CA LYS A 143 -2.39 -0.57 -9.64
C LYS A 143 -2.54 -1.53 -8.45
N LYS A 144 -1.96 -2.72 -8.56
CA LYS A 144 -2.14 -3.87 -7.66
C LYS A 144 -1.34 -3.77 -6.36
N ILE A 145 -0.17 -3.12 -6.38
CA ILE A 145 0.73 -3.00 -5.23
C ILE A 145 0.75 -1.56 -4.70
N TYR A 146 1.23 -0.60 -5.49
CA TYR A 146 1.56 0.74 -4.99
C TYR A 146 0.32 1.50 -4.49
N LEU A 147 -0.73 1.60 -5.31
CA LEU A 147 -1.97 2.29 -4.94
C LEU A 147 -2.65 1.59 -3.75
N SER A 148 -2.77 0.25 -3.79
CA SER A 148 -3.33 -0.53 -2.68
C SER A 148 -2.61 -0.26 -1.34
N ALA A 149 -1.27 -0.31 -1.34
CA ALA A 149 -0.46 -0.02 -0.16
C ALA A 149 -0.58 1.45 0.29
N TYR A 150 -0.60 2.40 -0.65
CA TYR A 150 -0.76 3.81 -0.32
C TYR A 150 -2.16 4.15 0.21
N LYS A 151 -3.21 3.44 -0.24
CA LYS A 151 -4.57 3.54 0.32
C LYS A 151 -4.59 3.09 1.78
N GLN A 152 -3.95 1.96 2.08
CA GLN A 152 -3.78 1.51 3.47
C GLN A 152 -3.07 2.58 4.31
N GLN A 153 -2.00 3.21 3.79
CA GLN A 153 -1.31 4.31 4.48
C GLN A 153 -2.23 5.51 4.78
N LEU A 154 -3.00 5.98 3.80
CA LEU A 154 -3.93 7.11 4.00
C LEU A 154 -5.12 6.77 4.92
N GLN A 155 -5.40 5.47 5.11
CA GLN A 155 -6.47 4.97 5.99
C GLN A 155 -5.97 4.62 7.41
N LEU A 156 -4.66 4.62 7.68
CA LEU A 156 -4.16 4.43 9.05
C LEU A 156 -4.73 5.52 9.99
N PRO A 157 -5.18 5.21 11.21
CA PRO A 157 -5.80 6.19 12.10
C PRO A 157 -5.03 7.51 12.29
N PRO A 158 -3.70 7.54 12.49
CA PRO A 158 -2.95 8.80 12.59
C PRO A 158 -2.78 9.54 11.25
N VAL A 159 -2.96 8.91 10.10
CA VAL A 159 -2.87 9.57 8.78
C VAL A 159 -4.26 10.04 8.33
N ALA A 160 -5.30 9.24 8.57
CA ALA A 160 -6.69 9.55 8.24
C ALA A 160 -7.19 10.82 8.94
N ARG A 161 -6.82 11.05 10.21
CA ARG A 161 -7.12 12.32 10.90
C ARG A 161 -6.52 13.53 10.18
N GLN A 162 -5.28 13.43 9.72
CA GLN A 162 -4.64 14.50 8.96
C GLN A 162 -5.25 14.64 7.56
N VAL A 163 -5.72 13.57 6.91
CA VAL A 163 -6.54 13.66 5.68
C VAL A 163 -7.82 14.46 5.94
N GLU A 164 -8.50 14.25 7.07
CA GLU A 164 -9.67 15.07 7.43
C GLU A 164 -9.32 16.53 7.71
N SER A 165 -8.18 16.82 8.34
CA SER A 165 -7.67 18.20 8.46
C SER A 165 -7.41 18.83 7.09
N LEU A 166 -6.82 18.10 6.14
CA LEU A 166 -6.65 18.58 4.76
C LEU A 166 -7.99 18.82 4.06
N ARG A 167 -8.97 17.92 4.24
CA ARG A 167 -10.33 18.09 3.72
C ARG A 167 -11.03 19.31 4.32
N ALA A 168 -10.78 19.63 5.59
CA ALA A 168 -11.28 20.84 6.23
C ALA A 168 -10.67 22.09 5.62
N VAL A 169 -9.33 22.18 5.55
CA VAL A 169 -8.66 23.34 4.93
C VAL A 169 -9.07 23.51 3.46
N ALA A 170 -9.22 22.42 2.70
CA ALA A 170 -9.69 22.44 1.31
C ALA A 170 -11.16 22.87 1.12
N ARG A 171 -11.94 23.07 2.20
CA ARG A 171 -13.23 23.77 2.10
C ARG A 171 -13.08 25.30 2.09
N GLU A 172 -12.04 25.81 2.75
CA GLU A 172 -11.85 27.24 3.04
C GLU A 172 -10.77 27.89 2.16
N LYS A 173 -9.67 27.20 1.90
CA LYS A 173 -8.49 27.70 1.18
C LYS A 173 -8.04 26.75 0.08
N ASP A 174 -7.38 27.29 -0.93
CA ASP A 174 -6.70 26.46 -1.93
C ASP A 174 -5.52 25.72 -1.27
N LEU A 175 -5.26 24.47 -1.69
CA LEU A 175 -4.14 23.65 -1.24
C LEU A 175 -3.17 23.36 -2.38
N VAL A 176 -1.88 23.44 -2.10
CA VAL A 176 -0.81 23.02 -3.01
C VAL A 176 0.05 21.96 -2.35
N PHE A 177 -0.03 20.71 -2.83
CA PHE A 177 0.88 19.65 -2.39
C PHE A 177 2.17 19.67 -3.21
N LEU A 178 3.32 19.70 -2.54
CA LEU A 178 4.63 19.68 -3.18
C LEU A 178 5.22 18.26 -3.23
N ASP A 179 5.73 17.87 -4.40
CA ASP A 179 6.36 16.57 -4.64
C ASP A 179 7.57 16.68 -5.61
N PHE A 180 8.47 15.71 -5.62
CA PHE A 180 9.60 15.69 -6.55
C PHE A 180 9.19 15.30 -7.98
N ASP A 181 8.10 14.57 -8.13
CA ASP A 181 7.48 14.22 -9.42
C ASP A 181 6.01 14.66 -9.40
N THR A 182 5.42 14.91 -10.57
CA THR A 182 4.03 15.40 -10.71
C THR A 182 3.16 14.51 -11.59
N ASN A 183 3.69 13.35 -12.01
CA ASN A 183 3.01 12.41 -12.89
C ASN A 183 1.75 11.84 -12.21
N ASP A 184 0.64 11.90 -12.94
CA ASP A 184 -0.71 11.45 -12.57
C ASP A 184 -1.11 10.14 -13.26
N ASP A 185 -0.21 9.54 -14.05
CA ASP A 185 -0.53 8.49 -15.01
C ASP A 185 0.29 7.22 -14.77
N LEU A 186 -0.42 6.12 -14.55
CA LEU A 186 0.15 4.81 -14.25
C LEU A 186 0.85 4.18 -15.45
N ASN A 187 0.59 4.64 -16.67
CA ASN A 187 1.11 4.08 -17.91
C ASN A 187 2.44 4.72 -18.36
N LYS A 188 2.77 5.93 -17.87
CA LYS A 188 4.02 6.64 -18.23
C LYS A 188 5.24 6.04 -17.51
N ASP A 189 6.40 6.01 -18.19
CA ASP A 189 7.68 5.55 -17.60
C ASP A 189 8.30 6.52 -16.56
N LYS A 190 7.55 7.53 -16.11
CA LYS A 190 7.95 8.45 -15.03
C LYS A 190 7.43 7.93 -13.68
N PRO A 191 8.13 8.15 -12.55
CA PRO A 191 7.62 7.82 -11.23
C PRO A 191 6.23 8.43 -11.00
N LEU A 192 5.31 7.68 -10.39
CA LEU A 192 3.99 8.20 -10.00
C LEU A 192 4.15 9.18 -8.83
N SER A 193 3.47 10.32 -8.88
CA SER A 193 3.46 11.28 -7.77
C SER A 193 2.57 10.79 -6.63
N HIS A 194 3.11 10.69 -5.42
CA HIS A 194 2.28 10.37 -4.24
C HIS A 194 1.42 11.56 -3.83
N ALA A 195 1.81 12.79 -4.18
CA ALA A 195 0.98 13.98 -4.00
C ALA A 195 -0.25 13.99 -4.93
N GLN A 196 -0.15 13.47 -6.16
CA GLN A 196 -1.34 13.28 -7.01
C GLN A 196 -2.29 12.24 -6.40
N CYS A 197 -1.75 11.13 -5.87
CA CYS A 197 -2.54 10.12 -5.17
C CYS A 197 -3.23 10.71 -3.92
N LEU A 198 -2.51 11.52 -3.13
CA LEU A 198 -3.06 12.23 -1.97
C LEU A 198 -4.15 13.24 -2.40
N ARG A 199 -3.91 14.03 -3.45
CA ARG A 199 -4.90 14.97 -4.02
C ARG A 199 -6.19 14.26 -4.38
N SER A 200 -6.11 13.17 -5.14
CA SER A 200 -7.28 12.39 -5.51
C SER A 200 -8.00 11.83 -4.28
N PHE A 201 -7.25 11.29 -3.30
CA PHE A 201 -7.83 10.72 -2.08
C PHE A 201 -8.49 11.78 -1.17
N VAL A 202 -7.89 12.98 -1.02
CA VAL A 202 -8.49 14.10 -0.29
C VAL A 202 -9.81 14.51 -0.93
N LEU A 203 -9.86 14.64 -2.26
CA LEU A 203 -11.04 15.10 -3.00
C LEU A 203 -12.15 14.04 -3.13
N HIS A 204 -11.81 12.77 -3.34
CA HIS A 204 -12.75 11.72 -3.77
C HIS A 204 -12.85 10.51 -2.83
N GLY A 205 -12.00 10.43 -1.80
CA GLY A 205 -11.84 9.22 -0.96
C GLY A 205 -11.14 8.06 -1.67
N ASP A 206 -10.67 8.27 -2.91
CA ASP A 206 -10.07 7.23 -3.74
C ASP A 206 -9.21 7.82 -4.88
N PHE A 207 -8.54 6.97 -5.65
CA PHE A 207 -7.61 7.37 -6.72
C PHE A 207 -8.28 7.67 -8.07
N ARG A 208 -9.51 8.20 -8.05
CA ARG A 208 -10.35 8.47 -9.23
C ARG A 208 -9.77 9.43 -10.28
N GLU A 209 -8.80 10.26 -9.89
CA GLU A 209 -8.11 11.21 -10.79
C GLU A 209 -6.77 10.68 -11.33
N ILE A 210 -6.34 9.49 -10.87
CA ILE A 210 -5.11 8.85 -11.34
C ILE A 210 -5.40 8.10 -12.64
N LYS A 211 -4.74 8.50 -13.73
CA LYS A 211 -5.00 7.96 -15.07
C LYS A 211 -4.60 6.48 -15.13
N GLY A 212 -5.55 5.65 -15.55
CA GLY A 212 -5.42 4.20 -15.59
C GLY A 212 -5.65 3.49 -14.24
N SER A 213 -6.04 4.19 -13.17
CA SER A 213 -6.43 3.56 -11.89
C SER A 213 -7.71 2.73 -12.06
N PRO A 214 -7.89 1.62 -11.33
CA PRO A 214 -9.14 0.85 -11.33
C PRO A 214 -10.39 1.68 -11.00
N GLU A 215 -10.22 2.74 -10.21
CA GLU A 215 -11.28 3.63 -9.73
C GLU A 215 -11.43 4.92 -10.57
N ALA A 216 -10.67 5.05 -11.66
CA ALA A 216 -10.73 6.23 -12.53
C ALA A 216 -12.14 6.46 -13.06
N ARG A 217 -12.59 7.72 -13.15
CA ARG A 217 -13.85 8.03 -13.86
C ARG A 217 -13.69 7.56 -15.30
N GLY A 218 -14.62 6.72 -15.74
CA GLY A 218 -14.37 5.79 -16.84
C GLY A 218 -14.01 6.46 -18.16
N GLU A 219 -13.09 5.81 -18.87
CA GLU A 219 -13.36 5.53 -20.28
C GLU A 219 -14.74 4.85 -20.35
N THR A 220 -15.61 5.36 -21.20
CA THR A 220 -16.95 4.81 -21.38
C THR A 220 -16.87 3.33 -21.71
N ARG A 221 -17.48 2.48 -20.88
CA ARG A 221 -17.80 1.11 -21.29
C ARG A 221 -18.76 1.21 -22.47
N THR A 222 -18.24 1.06 -23.68
CA THR A 222 -19.05 0.79 -24.86
C THR A 222 -19.80 -0.52 -24.61
N THR A 223 -21.13 -0.43 -24.65
CA THR A 223 -22.04 -1.56 -24.46
C THR A 223 -21.96 -2.54 -25.63
N GLY A 224 -21.87 -3.83 -25.31
CA GLY A 224 -21.77 -4.95 -26.25
C GLY A 224 -20.77 -5.97 -25.69
N GLN A 225 -21.13 -7.21 -25.41
CA GLN A 225 -22.27 -8.00 -25.88
C GLN A 225 -23.14 -8.52 -24.71
N ALA A 226 -24.41 -8.78 -25.00
CA ALA A 226 -25.33 -9.47 -24.10
C ALA A 226 -25.80 -10.78 -24.74
N GLU A 227 -25.14 -11.88 -24.38
CA GLU A 227 -25.57 -13.27 -24.60
C GLU A 227 -25.06 -14.08 -23.40
N GLY A 228 -25.81 -14.98 -22.78
CA GLY A 228 -27.25 -15.21 -22.83
C GLY A 228 -27.61 -16.21 -21.74
N VAL A 229 -28.53 -15.86 -20.84
CA VAL A 229 -29.07 -16.79 -19.84
C VAL A 229 -30.59 -16.75 -19.92
N LYS A 230 -31.12 -17.60 -20.80
CA LYS A 230 -32.49 -18.09 -20.70
C LYS A 230 -32.43 -19.53 -20.24
N GLU A 231 -32.90 -19.79 -19.03
CA GLU A 231 -33.87 -20.86 -18.83
C GLU A 231 -34.69 -20.57 -17.58
N ALA A 232 -36.00 -20.68 -17.72
CA ALA A 232 -36.98 -20.41 -16.68
C ALA A 232 -37.62 -21.71 -16.22
N LEU A 233 -38.17 -21.69 -15.01
CA LEU A 233 -38.86 -22.80 -14.36
C LEU A 233 -39.95 -23.42 -15.26
N GLN A 234 -40.07 -24.76 -15.23
CA GLN A 234 -41.38 -25.40 -15.05
C GLN A 234 -41.29 -26.87 -14.60
N CYS A 235 -42.40 -27.33 -14.00
CA CYS A 235 -42.71 -28.63 -13.36
C CYS A 235 -42.44 -28.69 -11.83
N SER A 236 -43.37 -28.29 -10.96
CA SER A 236 -44.68 -28.89 -10.62
C SER A 236 -44.62 -30.05 -9.60
N SER A 237 -44.86 -29.70 -8.34
CA SER A 237 -45.73 -30.41 -7.38
C SER A 237 -45.70 -31.95 -7.30
N SER A 238 -45.36 -32.50 -6.12
CA SER A 238 -46.34 -33.13 -5.20
C SER A 238 -45.72 -33.80 -3.94
N ALA A 239 -46.57 -34.02 -2.92
CA ALA A 239 -46.50 -35.07 -1.88
C ALA A 239 -45.40 -35.07 -0.78
N SER A 240 -45.67 -34.31 0.30
CA SER A 240 -45.84 -34.75 1.71
C SER A 240 -45.19 -36.04 2.30
N SER A 241 -44.85 -35.93 3.61
CA SER A 241 -44.67 -36.99 4.64
C SER A 241 -43.33 -37.77 4.63
N SER A 242 -42.75 -38.27 5.75
CA SER A 242 -43.00 -38.13 7.21
C SER A 242 -41.80 -38.64 8.06
N SER A 243 -41.84 -38.42 9.39
CA SER A 243 -41.04 -39.07 10.46
C SER A 243 -39.54 -38.70 10.52
N SER A 244 -39.01 -38.16 11.63
CA SER A 244 -38.75 -38.73 12.98
C SER A 244 -37.49 -39.60 13.06
N GLN A 245 -36.43 -39.09 13.71
CA GLN A 245 -35.87 -39.63 14.96
C GLN A 245 -34.56 -38.91 15.37
N ASN A 246 -34.52 -38.46 16.63
CA ASN A 246 -33.28 -38.35 17.41
C ASN A 246 -33.08 -39.70 18.13
N PRO A 247 -31.84 -40.08 18.49
CA PRO A 247 -31.53 -40.02 19.92
C PRO A 247 -30.10 -39.59 20.28
N SER A 248 -29.99 -39.10 21.52
CA SER A 248 -28.76 -38.77 22.25
C SER A 248 -27.75 -39.93 22.36
N SER A 249 -26.44 -39.69 22.50
CA SER A 249 -25.70 -39.58 23.78
C SER A 249 -24.26 -40.12 23.56
N LYS A 250 -23.23 -40.04 24.43
CA LYS A 250 -23.12 -39.73 25.87
C LYS A 250 -21.63 -39.43 26.22
N LYS A 251 -21.41 -38.56 27.21
CA LYS A 251 -20.30 -38.47 28.20
C LYS A 251 -18.99 -39.28 28.00
N LYS A 252 -17.85 -38.65 28.37
CA LYS A 252 -17.02 -38.85 29.61
C LYS A 252 -15.50 -38.62 29.30
N ARG A 253 -14.57 -38.24 30.18
CA ARG A 253 -14.46 -37.33 31.37
C ARG A 253 -13.02 -37.54 31.94
N GLN A 254 -12.34 -36.51 32.47
CA GLN A 254 -11.14 -36.65 33.36
C GLN A 254 -9.91 -37.33 32.71
N SER A 255 -8.68 -37.42 33.24
CA SER A 255 -7.98 -36.99 34.49
C SER A 255 -6.46 -37.22 34.28
N ASP A 256 -5.47 -36.62 34.95
CA ASP A 256 -5.28 -35.41 35.78
C ASP A 256 -3.73 -35.30 36.06
N ALA A 257 -3.26 -34.46 37.01
CA ALA A 257 -1.95 -34.49 37.71
C ALA A 257 -0.72 -33.71 37.17
N ALA A 258 -0.02 -33.07 38.12
CA ALA A 258 1.24 -32.33 38.00
C ALA A 258 2.39 -33.04 38.73
N VAL A 259 3.64 -32.60 38.54
CA VAL A 259 4.80 -32.90 39.41
C VAL A 259 5.69 -31.65 39.56
N GLU A 260 6.30 -31.49 40.74
CA GLU A 260 7.11 -30.36 41.22
C GLU A 260 8.61 -30.44 40.87
N GLY A 261 9.40 -29.44 41.30
CA GLY A 261 10.88 -29.47 41.36
C GLY A 261 11.54 -28.16 40.91
N THR A 262 11.51 -27.07 41.68
CA THR A 262 12.51 -26.64 42.71
C THR A 262 13.97 -26.51 42.22
N GLU A 263 14.40 -25.25 42.12
CA GLU A 263 15.71 -24.65 42.50
C GLU A 263 17.04 -25.42 42.29
N ASP A 264 18.03 -24.81 41.62
CA ASP A 264 19.20 -24.27 42.36
C ASP A 264 20.06 -23.19 41.62
N VAL A 265 20.63 -22.32 42.44
CA VAL A 265 21.72 -21.32 42.41
C VAL A 265 22.61 -21.04 41.17
N SER A 266 22.86 -19.73 40.98
CA SER A 266 23.91 -19.03 40.17
C SER A 266 25.31 -19.06 40.85
N PRO A 267 26.50 -18.86 40.19
CA PRO A 267 26.83 -17.53 39.63
C PRO A 267 27.95 -17.38 38.55
N LEU A 268 27.98 -16.15 38.00
CA LEU A 268 29.11 -15.36 37.45
C LEU A 268 30.42 -16.03 36.98
N SER A 269 30.88 -15.60 35.78
CA SER A 269 32.20 -14.95 35.67
C SER A 269 32.36 -14.01 34.48
N LYS A 270 33.02 -12.86 34.69
CA LYS A 270 33.37 -11.85 33.68
C LYS A 270 34.87 -11.87 33.37
N LYS A 271 35.26 -11.89 32.09
CA LYS A 271 36.53 -11.32 31.55
C LYS A 271 36.18 -10.78 30.16
N LYS A 272 36.08 -9.47 29.88
CA LYS A 272 36.95 -8.29 30.08
C LYS A 272 38.16 -8.29 29.12
N LYS A 273 38.04 -7.42 28.10
CA LYS A 273 39.05 -6.73 27.27
C LYS A 273 40.51 -7.20 27.35
N THR A 274 41.07 -7.48 26.18
CA THR A 274 42.12 -6.64 25.56
C THR A 274 41.70 -6.37 24.13
#